data_AF-K2RY94-F1
#
_entry.id   AF-K2RY94-F1
#
_cell.length_a   1.000
_cell.length_b   1.000
_cell.length_c   1.000
_cell.angle_alpha   90.00
_cell.angle_beta   90.00
_cell.angle_gamma   90.00
#
_symmetry.space_group_name_H-M   'P 1'
#
loop_
_entity.id
_entity.type
_entity.pdbx_description
1 polymer ?
#
loop_
_entity_poly.entity_id
_entity_poly.type
_entity_poly.pdbx_seq_one_letter_code
_entity_poly.pdbx_strand_id
1 'polypeptide(L)'
;MIGDVRDEAMIFRGALDDQDYGSVREKFVRFMGEESVEIVLRLYGIHPEVTHAELEQRFEEMASDGIFKVQTYLHAHASKVPQTYAYHVDQVSTLENPLKGLAYHAIDLLYVFMNLEEQMSEGQRKLARKMAGDFIDFAYGKEPWERFGGGNWMVYGPDDRWSVKTEKEDEAERQYGRMRKILDMSVFPQWAEALDYIVNKRWILGAA
;
A
#
# COMPACT_ATOMS: atom_id res chain seq x y z
N MET A 1 12.27 -0.66 11.90
CA MET A 1 11.35 -1.53 11.15
C MET A 1 10.37 -0.65 10.41
N ILE A 2 10.07 -0.94 9.15
CA ILE A 2 9.15 -0.16 8.30
C ILE A 2 8.34 -1.13 7.43
N GLY A 3 7.09 -0.82 7.12
CA GLY A 3 6.28 -1.67 6.28
C GLY A 3 4.94 -1.05 5.93
N ASP A 4 4.15 -1.79 5.17
CA ASP A 4 2.84 -1.42 4.66
C ASP A 4 1.93 -2.65 4.55
N VAL A 5 0.64 -2.42 4.37
CA VAL A 5 -0.35 -3.46 4.02
C VAL A 5 -0.64 -3.45 2.52
N ARG A 6 -1.31 -4.48 2.00
CA ARG A 6 -1.59 -4.58 0.56
C ARG A 6 -2.62 -3.55 0.08
N ASP A 7 -3.69 -3.36 0.83
CA ASP A 7 -4.87 -2.59 0.40
C ASP A 7 -4.95 -1.28 1.23
N GLU A 8 -3.88 -0.47 1.20
CA GLU A 8 -3.68 0.73 2.04
C GLU A 8 -4.76 1.81 1.82
N ALA A 9 -5.03 2.17 0.57
CA ALA A 9 -5.88 3.32 0.27
C ALA A 9 -7.38 3.00 0.32
N MET A 10 -7.78 1.80 0.75
CA MET A 10 -9.20 1.49 0.95
C MET A 10 -9.88 2.49 1.89
N ILE A 11 -9.11 3.13 2.80
CA ILE A 11 -9.61 4.16 3.72
C ILE A 11 -10.22 5.36 3.02
N PHE A 12 -9.90 5.53 1.74
CA PHE A 12 -10.42 6.58 0.88
C PHE A 12 -11.58 6.12 -0.01
N ARG A 13 -12.18 4.95 0.25
CA ARG A 13 -13.42 4.53 -0.44
C ARG A 13 -14.49 5.61 -0.34
N GLY A 14 -15.15 5.85 -1.47
CA GLY A 14 -16.10 6.95 -1.64
C GLY A 14 -15.48 8.30 -2.00
N ALA A 15 -14.14 8.40 -2.06
CA ALA A 15 -13.46 9.59 -2.59
C ALA A 15 -13.87 9.90 -4.03
N LEU A 16 -14.27 8.88 -4.79
CA LEU A 16 -14.67 9.02 -6.18
C LEU A 16 -16.19 8.96 -6.41
N ASP A 17 -17.05 8.86 -5.39
CA ASP A 17 -18.52 8.73 -5.54
C ASP A 17 -19.14 9.74 -6.53
N ASP A 18 -18.58 10.95 -6.57
CA ASP A 18 -19.02 12.08 -7.39
C ASP A 18 -18.04 12.41 -8.53
N GLN A 19 -17.19 11.46 -8.90
CA GLN A 19 -16.11 11.62 -9.87
C GLN A 19 -16.23 10.63 -11.04
N ASP A 20 -15.73 11.05 -12.19
CA ASP A 20 -15.57 10.20 -13.37
C ASP A 20 -14.14 10.28 -13.90
N TYR A 21 -13.83 9.56 -14.98
CA TYR A 21 -12.51 9.61 -15.59
C TYR A 21 -12.09 11.05 -15.95
N GLY A 22 -13.01 11.85 -16.51
CA GLY A 22 -12.73 13.21 -16.93
C GLY A 22 -12.38 14.11 -15.76
N SER A 23 -13.15 14.04 -14.67
CA SER A 23 -12.94 14.85 -13.47
C SER A 23 -11.70 14.42 -12.69
N VAL A 24 -11.34 13.12 -12.71
CA VAL A 24 -10.08 12.61 -12.14
C VAL A 24 -8.90 13.11 -12.95
N ARG A 25 -8.94 12.94 -14.28
CA ARG A 25 -7.88 13.42 -15.19
C ARG A 25 -7.66 14.92 -15.04
N GLU A 26 -8.73 15.72 -15.05
CA GLU A 26 -8.64 17.17 -14.87
C GLU A 26 -7.89 17.54 -13.60
N LYS A 27 -8.17 16.85 -12.48
CA LYS A 27 -7.49 17.10 -11.21
C LYS A 27 -6.01 16.73 -11.26
N PHE A 28 -5.64 15.61 -11.88
CA PHE A 28 -4.23 15.25 -12.06
C PHE A 28 -3.46 16.28 -12.89
N VAL A 29 -4.07 16.79 -13.98
CA VAL A 29 -3.44 17.79 -14.86
C VAL A 29 -3.13 19.12 -14.15
N ARG A 30 -3.79 19.41 -13.02
CA ARG A 30 -3.46 20.60 -12.21
C ARG A 30 -2.08 20.52 -11.56
N PHE A 31 -1.58 19.33 -11.29
CA PHE A 31 -0.30 19.09 -10.61
C PHE A 31 0.77 18.57 -11.56
N MET A 32 0.37 17.88 -12.63
CA MET A 32 1.26 17.14 -13.52
C MET A 32 1.05 17.54 -14.99
N GLY A 33 2.10 17.43 -15.81
CA GLY A 33 1.97 17.61 -17.25
C GLY A 33 1.07 16.52 -17.88
N GLU A 34 0.29 16.87 -18.90
CA GLU A 34 -0.70 15.97 -19.51
C GLU A 34 -0.10 14.62 -19.94
N GLU A 35 1.08 14.63 -20.58
CA GLU A 35 1.76 13.39 -20.98
C GLU A 35 2.05 12.47 -19.78
N SER A 36 2.51 13.04 -18.67
CA SER A 36 2.78 12.27 -17.45
C SER A 36 1.49 11.71 -16.85
N VAL A 37 0.39 12.47 -16.88
CA VAL A 37 -0.93 12.00 -16.44
C VAL A 37 -1.38 10.80 -17.28
N GLU A 38 -1.29 10.89 -18.60
CA GLU A 38 -1.68 9.78 -19.48
C GLU A 38 -0.85 8.52 -19.24
N ILE A 39 0.45 8.67 -18.99
CA ILE A 39 1.32 7.53 -18.69
C ILE A 39 0.93 6.91 -17.36
N VAL A 40 0.77 7.71 -16.30
CA VAL A 40 0.43 7.22 -14.96
C VAL A 40 -0.93 6.54 -14.96
N LEU A 41 -1.98 7.17 -15.49
CA LEU A 41 -3.32 6.56 -15.54
C LEU A 41 -3.29 5.23 -16.29
N ARG A 42 -2.57 5.16 -17.41
CA ARG A 42 -2.40 3.92 -18.18
C ARG A 42 -1.70 2.80 -17.41
N LEU A 43 -0.75 3.12 -16.52
CA LEU A 43 -0.08 2.12 -15.67
C LEU A 43 -1.03 1.42 -14.69
N TYR A 44 -2.14 2.07 -14.36
CA TYR A 44 -3.21 1.50 -13.53
C TYR A 44 -4.41 1.05 -14.37
N GLY A 45 -4.28 1.04 -15.69
CA GLY A 45 -5.39 0.71 -16.59
C GLY A 45 -6.55 1.72 -16.51
N ILE A 46 -6.35 2.94 -16.04
CA ILE A 46 -7.40 3.96 -15.99
C ILE A 46 -7.49 4.64 -17.37
N HIS A 47 -8.63 4.52 -18.03
CA HIS A 47 -8.90 5.06 -19.38
C HIS A 47 -10.39 5.49 -19.50
N PRO A 48 -10.79 6.26 -20.53
CA PRO A 48 -12.14 6.85 -20.61
C PRO A 48 -13.31 5.84 -20.58
N GLU A 49 -13.07 4.61 -21.00
CA GLU A 49 -14.09 3.56 -21.15
C GLU A 49 -14.25 2.67 -19.91
N VAL A 50 -13.49 2.91 -18.83
CA VAL A 50 -13.68 2.17 -17.58
C VAL A 50 -15.03 2.48 -16.98
N THR A 51 -15.69 1.47 -16.41
CA THR A 51 -16.86 1.70 -15.58
C THR A 51 -16.48 2.46 -14.31
N HIS A 52 -17.45 3.09 -13.65
CA HIS A 52 -17.18 3.79 -12.39
C HIS A 52 -16.58 2.86 -11.31
N ALA A 53 -17.10 1.63 -11.18
CA ALA A 53 -16.57 0.65 -10.24
C ALA A 53 -15.11 0.26 -10.56
N GLU A 54 -14.76 0.11 -11.84
CA GLU A 54 -13.37 -0.13 -12.26
C GLU A 54 -12.47 1.08 -11.99
N LEU A 55 -12.98 2.30 -12.18
CA LEU A 55 -12.26 3.53 -11.84
C LEU A 55 -11.95 3.57 -10.34
N GLU A 56 -12.95 3.32 -9.49
CA GLU A 56 -12.77 3.27 -8.04
C GLU A 56 -11.71 2.25 -7.62
N GLN A 57 -11.82 1.01 -8.12
CA GLN A 57 -10.86 -0.03 -7.80
C GLN A 57 -9.43 0.32 -8.25
N ARG A 58 -9.26 0.72 -9.52
CA ARG A 58 -7.93 1.03 -10.08
C ARG A 58 -7.33 2.28 -9.43
N PHE A 59 -8.17 3.24 -9.05
CA PHE A 59 -7.74 4.42 -8.30
C PHE A 59 -7.34 4.07 -6.86
N GLU A 60 -8.05 3.17 -6.17
CA GLU A 60 -7.67 2.66 -4.85
C GLU A 60 -6.29 1.96 -4.90
N GLU A 61 -6.03 1.15 -5.94
CA GLU A 61 -4.70 0.57 -6.17
C GLU A 61 -3.63 1.65 -6.39
N MET A 62 -3.93 2.67 -7.21
CA MET A 62 -3.04 3.79 -7.47
C MET A 62 -2.73 4.62 -6.23
N ALA A 63 -3.74 4.93 -5.43
CA ALA A 63 -3.60 5.65 -4.18
C ALA A 63 -2.83 4.84 -3.14
N SER A 64 -3.01 3.52 -3.09
CA SER A 64 -2.26 2.64 -2.18
C SER A 64 -0.77 2.71 -2.47
N ASP A 65 -0.40 2.69 -3.75
CA ASP A 65 0.98 2.85 -4.18
C ASP A 65 1.53 4.25 -3.86
N GLY A 66 0.84 5.31 -4.32
CA GLY A 66 1.38 6.67 -4.29
C GLY A 66 1.38 7.34 -2.93
N ILE A 67 0.40 7.05 -2.07
CA ILE A 67 0.27 7.69 -0.75
C ILE A 67 1.06 6.93 0.32
N PHE A 68 1.13 5.59 0.21
CA PHE A 68 1.72 4.74 1.25
C PHE A 68 2.95 3.96 0.78
N LYS A 69 2.77 3.02 -0.17
CA LYS A 69 3.79 2.01 -0.45
C LYS A 69 5.07 2.58 -1.06
N VAL A 70 4.98 3.57 -1.95
CA VAL A 70 6.19 4.21 -2.52
C VAL A 70 7.01 4.91 -1.45
N GLN A 71 6.36 5.54 -0.46
CA GLN A 71 7.07 6.17 0.66
C GLN A 71 7.81 5.12 1.49
N THR A 72 7.14 4.02 1.84
CA THR A 72 7.75 2.86 2.54
C THR A 72 8.94 2.32 1.75
N TYR A 73 8.76 2.08 0.45
CA TYR A 73 9.80 1.60 -0.45
C TYR A 73 11.02 2.54 -0.49
N LEU A 74 10.80 3.83 -0.73
CA LEU A 74 11.87 4.82 -0.77
C LEU A 74 12.62 4.91 0.56
N HIS A 75 11.91 4.92 1.69
CA HIS A 75 12.54 4.99 3.01
C HIS A 75 13.32 3.73 3.37
N ALA A 76 12.83 2.54 3.01
CA ALA A 76 13.56 1.30 3.20
C ALA A 76 14.89 1.32 2.40
N HIS A 77 14.83 1.67 1.11
CA HIS A 77 16.01 1.74 0.22
C HIS A 77 16.99 2.86 0.56
N ALA A 78 16.51 4.01 1.03
CA ALA A 78 17.37 5.13 1.42
C ALA A 78 17.96 4.98 2.83
N SER A 79 17.50 4.00 3.61
CA SER A 79 17.91 3.86 5.01
C SER A 79 19.41 3.59 5.14
N LYS A 80 20.07 4.39 5.99
CA LYS A 80 21.46 4.18 6.40
C LYS A 80 21.58 3.49 7.76
N VAL A 81 20.45 3.08 8.35
CA VAL A 81 20.42 2.41 9.66
C VAL A 81 20.82 0.94 9.47
N PRO A 82 21.89 0.45 10.13
CA PRO A 82 22.36 -0.94 9.93
C PRO A 82 21.35 -2.03 10.32
N GLN A 83 20.37 -1.68 11.15
CA GLN A 83 19.28 -2.55 11.61
C GLN A 83 17.94 -2.14 10.97
N THR A 84 17.96 -1.95 9.65
CA THR A 84 16.73 -1.74 8.88
C THR A 84 16.09 -3.08 8.59
N TYR A 85 14.78 -3.18 8.80
CA TYR A 85 13.97 -4.35 8.49
C TYR A 85 12.70 -3.85 7.82
N ALA A 86 12.38 -4.42 6.66
CA ALA A 86 11.24 -4.03 5.86
C ALA A 86 10.23 -5.17 5.78
N TYR A 87 8.94 -4.86 5.80
CA TYR A 87 7.88 -5.86 5.76
C TYR A 87 6.65 -5.42 4.96
N HIS A 88 5.85 -6.40 4.61
CA HIS A 88 4.61 -6.31 3.88
C HIS A 88 3.55 -7.17 4.58
N VAL A 89 2.32 -6.69 4.67
CA VAL A 89 1.18 -7.46 5.18
C VAL A 89 0.18 -7.69 4.06
N ASP A 90 0.06 -8.94 3.64
CA ASP A 90 -0.88 -9.43 2.63
C ASP A 90 -2.01 -10.27 3.24
N GLN A 91 -1.95 -10.53 4.55
CA GLN A 91 -2.98 -11.27 5.23
C GLN A 91 -4.31 -10.51 5.18
N VAL A 92 -5.29 -11.12 4.52
CA VAL A 92 -6.62 -10.54 4.38
C VAL A 92 -7.45 -10.70 5.64
N SER A 93 -8.37 -9.78 5.86
CA SER A 93 -9.35 -9.86 6.93
C SER A 93 -10.33 -11.00 6.68
N THR A 94 -10.54 -11.81 7.71
CA THR A 94 -11.60 -12.84 7.76
C THR A 94 -12.80 -12.40 8.58
N LEU A 95 -12.71 -11.24 9.24
CA LEU A 95 -13.77 -10.69 10.08
C LEU A 95 -15.01 -10.36 9.24
N GLU A 96 -16.20 -10.59 9.79
CA GLU A 96 -17.45 -10.27 9.10
C GLU A 96 -17.73 -8.76 9.12
N ASN A 97 -17.13 -8.03 8.18
CA ASN A 97 -17.32 -6.60 7.98
C ASN A 97 -17.16 -6.24 6.47
N PRO A 98 -17.43 -4.99 6.05
CA PRO A 98 -17.31 -4.58 4.65
C PRO A 98 -15.89 -4.66 4.04
N LEU A 99 -14.86 -4.86 4.86
CA LEU A 99 -13.45 -4.97 4.45
C LEU A 99 -12.95 -6.42 4.44
N LYS A 100 -13.84 -7.39 4.68
CA LYS A 100 -13.52 -8.81 4.57
C LYS A 100 -12.91 -9.13 3.20
N GLY A 101 -11.85 -9.91 3.18
CA GLY A 101 -11.10 -10.25 1.97
C GLY A 101 -10.01 -9.25 1.58
N LEU A 102 -9.83 -8.16 2.33
CA LEU A 102 -8.77 -7.17 2.10
C LEU A 102 -7.73 -7.21 3.22
N ALA A 103 -6.47 -6.96 2.86
CA ALA A 103 -5.42 -6.59 3.80
C ALA A 103 -5.46 -5.06 3.96
N TYR A 104 -6.53 -4.58 4.59
CA TYR A 104 -6.90 -3.17 4.68
C TYR A 104 -5.95 -2.38 5.59
N HIS A 105 -5.88 -1.06 5.42
CA HIS A 105 -5.06 -0.16 6.24
C HIS A 105 -5.20 -0.42 7.75
N ALA A 106 -4.07 -0.54 8.45
CA ALA A 106 -4.02 -0.83 9.88
C ALA A 106 -4.49 -2.25 10.31
N ILE A 107 -4.69 -3.20 9.38
CA ILE A 107 -4.98 -4.60 9.73
C ILE A 107 -3.81 -5.26 10.47
N ASP A 108 -2.58 -4.84 10.20
CA ASP A 108 -1.37 -5.26 10.88
C ASP A 108 -1.45 -5.07 12.41
N LEU A 109 -2.10 -4.00 12.88
CA LEU A 109 -2.33 -3.76 14.32
C LEU A 109 -3.10 -4.91 14.98
N LEU A 110 -4.03 -5.54 14.26
CA LEU A 110 -4.77 -6.71 14.77
C LEU A 110 -3.82 -7.87 15.10
N TYR A 111 -2.85 -8.12 14.22
CA TYR A 111 -1.89 -9.23 14.33
C TYR A 111 -0.76 -8.91 15.32
N VAL A 112 -0.19 -7.71 15.26
CA VAL A 112 0.91 -7.28 16.15
C VAL A 112 0.48 -7.28 17.62
N PHE A 113 -0.72 -6.76 17.90
CA PHE A 113 -1.25 -6.71 19.27
C PHE A 113 -2.06 -7.94 19.65
N MET A 114 -2.21 -8.90 18.73
CA MET A 114 -3.02 -10.11 18.94
C MET A 114 -4.45 -9.78 19.41
N ASN A 115 -5.03 -8.71 18.87
CA ASN A 115 -6.39 -8.30 19.20
C ASN A 115 -7.40 -9.24 18.49
N LEU A 116 -8.56 -9.48 19.13
CA LEU A 116 -9.62 -10.37 18.62
C LEU A 116 -9.14 -11.81 18.31
N GLU A 117 -8.17 -12.33 19.06
CA GLU A 117 -7.66 -13.70 18.89
C GLU A 117 -8.78 -14.76 18.91
N GLU A 118 -9.86 -14.52 19.65
CA GLU A 118 -11.03 -15.40 19.69
C GLU A 118 -11.71 -15.56 18.33
N GLN A 119 -11.59 -14.56 17.45
CA GLN A 119 -12.16 -14.55 16.10
C GLN A 119 -11.17 -15.08 15.03
N MET A 120 -9.91 -15.28 15.41
CA MET A 120 -8.86 -15.80 14.52
C MET A 120 -8.93 -17.32 14.37
N SER A 121 -8.65 -17.80 13.16
CA SER A 121 -8.33 -19.22 12.89
C SER A 121 -7.08 -19.66 13.66
N GLU A 122 -6.82 -20.96 13.76
CA GLU A 122 -5.56 -21.45 14.34
C GLU A 122 -4.33 -20.94 13.57
N GLY A 123 -4.42 -20.88 12.23
CA GLY A 123 -3.37 -20.33 11.38
C GLY A 123 -3.15 -18.84 11.65
N GLN A 124 -4.23 -18.05 11.68
CA GLN A 124 -4.17 -16.62 11.99
C GLN A 124 -3.55 -16.36 13.36
N ARG A 125 -3.88 -17.15 14.39
CA ARG A 125 -3.24 -17.02 15.71
C ARG A 125 -1.74 -17.35 15.67
N LYS A 126 -1.31 -18.29 14.84
CA LYS A 126 0.12 -18.59 14.64
C LYS A 126 0.83 -17.43 13.92
N LEU A 127 0.22 -16.88 12.88
CA LEU A 127 0.72 -15.71 12.19
C LEU A 127 0.80 -14.49 13.11
N ALA A 128 -0.24 -14.24 13.92
CA ALA A 128 -0.26 -13.14 14.89
C ALA A 128 0.86 -13.30 15.93
N ARG A 129 1.05 -14.51 16.48
CA ARG A 129 2.18 -14.80 17.38
C ARG A 129 3.55 -14.63 16.71
N LYS A 130 3.69 -15.01 15.44
CA LYS A 130 4.91 -14.76 14.66
C LYS A 130 5.18 -13.27 14.55
N MET A 131 4.20 -12.50 14.08
CA MET A 131 4.34 -11.06 13.86
C MET A 131 4.59 -10.30 15.18
N ALA A 132 3.84 -10.60 16.24
CA ALA A 132 4.08 -10.03 17.57
C ALA A 132 5.47 -10.37 18.10
N GLY A 133 5.91 -11.63 17.94
CA GLY A 133 7.25 -12.08 18.32
C GLY A 133 8.35 -11.33 17.60
N ASP A 134 8.19 -11.08 16.30
CA ASP A 134 9.15 -10.34 15.50
C ASP A 134 9.26 -8.87 15.94
N PHE A 135 8.13 -8.22 16.25
CA PHE A 135 8.14 -6.85 16.79
C PHE A 135 8.80 -6.79 18.16
N ILE A 136 8.58 -7.79 19.02
CA ILE A 136 9.26 -7.91 20.33
C ILE A 136 10.76 -8.11 20.16
N ASP A 137 11.19 -9.01 19.27
CA ASP A 137 12.60 -9.27 19.02
C ASP A 137 13.31 -8.01 18.50
N PHE A 138 12.68 -7.27 17.58
CA PHE A 138 13.19 -5.96 17.14
C PHE A 138 13.30 -4.96 18.30
N ALA A 139 12.26 -4.83 19.12
CA ALA A 139 12.25 -3.92 20.27
C ALA A 139 13.33 -4.28 21.30
N TYR A 140 13.67 -5.57 21.40
CA TYR A 140 14.73 -6.08 22.28
C TYR A 140 16.14 -6.04 21.63
N GLY A 141 16.26 -5.45 20.44
CA GLY A 141 17.53 -5.31 19.72
C GLY A 141 18.03 -6.60 19.06
N LYS A 142 17.19 -7.64 18.97
CA LYS A 142 17.47 -8.86 18.22
C LYS A 142 17.08 -8.69 16.75
N GLU A 143 17.53 -9.63 15.93
CA GLU A 143 17.16 -9.69 14.52
C GLU A 143 15.86 -10.48 14.37
N PRO A 144 14.74 -9.85 13.97
CA PRO A 144 13.47 -10.56 13.79
C PRO A 144 13.45 -11.40 12.50
N TRP A 145 14.23 -11.00 11.49
CA TRP A 145 14.52 -11.71 10.25
C TRP A 145 15.75 -11.08 9.60
N GLU A 146 16.05 -11.45 8.35
CA GLU A 146 17.15 -10.87 7.59
C GLU A 146 17.02 -9.34 7.47
N ARG A 147 18.12 -8.63 7.71
CA ARG A 147 18.18 -7.16 7.56
C ARG A 147 17.89 -6.76 6.12
N PHE A 148 17.28 -5.60 5.93
CA PHE A 148 17.02 -5.04 4.62
C PHE A 148 18.35 -4.70 3.91
N GLY A 149 18.73 -5.56 2.95
CA GLY A 149 19.95 -5.45 2.15
C GLY A 149 19.75 -4.93 0.73
N GLY A 150 18.62 -4.25 0.47
CA GLY A 150 18.29 -3.72 -0.87
C GLY A 150 17.29 -4.57 -1.66
N GLY A 151 16.26 -5.10 -0.98
CA GLY A 151 15.12 -5.75 -1.67
C GLY A 151 14.54 -7.00 -1.02
N ASN A 152 14.96 -7.38 0.19
CA ASN A 152 14.40 -8.51 0.95
C ASN A 152 13.34 -8.02 1.94
N TRP A 153 12.10 -8.49 1.80
CA TRP A 153 10.95 -8.07 2.58
C TRP A 153 10.37 -9.26 3.36
N MET A 154 10.09 -9.10 4.66
CA MET A 154 9.25 -10.06 5.36
C MET A 154 7.80 -9.88 4.92
N VAL A 155 7.19 -10.91 4.36
CA VAL A 155 5.79 -10.89 3.94
C VAL A 155 4.97 -11.71 4.90
N TYR A 156 3.96 -11.08 5.53
CA TYR A 156 2.98 -11.72 6.39
C TYR A 156 1.67 -11.92 5.63
N GLY A 157 1.28 -13.17 5.42
CA GLY A 157 0.16 -13.56 4.58
C GLY A 157 0.52 -13.61 3.07
N PRO A 158 -0.48 -13.87 2.21
CA PRO A 158 -1.81 -14.34 2.58
C PRO A 158 -1.79 -15.78 3.14
N ASP A 159 -2.96 -16.31 3.47
CA ASP A 159 -3.18 -17.69 3.92
C ASP A 159 -2.40 -18.11 5.18
N ASP A 160 -2.28 -17.22 6.15
CA ASP A 160 -1.64 -17.47 7.45
C ASP A 160 -0.16 -17.87 7.36
N ARG A 161 0.47 -17.58 6.21
CA ARG A 161 1.88 -17.89 5.92
C ARG A 161 2.76 -16.68 6.15
N TRP A 162 4.07 -16.90 6.24
CA TRP A 162 5.06 -15.84 6.24
C TRP A 162 6.37 -16.30 5.62
N SER A 163 7.06 -15.39 4.94
CA SER A 163 8.36 -15.67 4.33
C SER A 163 9.09 -14.37 4.02
N VAL A 164 10.42 -14.41 4.05
CA VAL A 164 11.21 -13.37 3.40
C VAL A 164 11.11 -13.58 1.89
N LYS A 165 10.76 -12.53 1.14
CA LYS A 165 10.71 -12.52 -0.32
C LYS A 165 11.60 -11.42 -0.87
N THR A 166 12.23 -11.69 -2.00
CA THR A 166 12.86 -10.66 -2.83
C THR A 166 11.79 -9.86 -3.59
N GLU A 167 12.10 -8.64 -4.00
CA GLU A 167 11.20 -7.84 -4.86
C GLU A 167 10.81 -8.58 -6.16
N LYS A 168 11.69 -9.44 -6.68
CA LYS A 168 11.41 -10.26 -7.86
C LYS A 168 10.38 -11.35 -7.58
N GLU A 169 10.42 -11.96 -6.40
CA GLU A 169 9.47 -13.00 -5.99
C GLU A 169 8.10 -12.43 -5.65
N ASP A 170 8.04 -11.16 -5.24
CA ASP A 170 6.81 -10.48 -4.79
C ASP A 170 6.26 -9.46 -5.81
N GLU A 171 6.85 -9.40 -7.02
CA GLU A 171 6.49 -8.42 -8.05
C GLU A 171 5.02 -8.53 -8.51
N ALA A 172 4.46 -9.74 -8.57
CA ALA A 172 3.08 -9.91 -9.03
C ALA A 172 2.07 -9.28 -8.06
N GLU A 173 2.37 -9.27 -6.77
CA GLU A 173 1.55 -8.75 -5.69
C GLU A 173 1.85 -7.28 -5.41
N ARG A 174 3.13 -6.88 -5.43
CA ARG A 174 3.58 -5.55 -5.00
C ARG A 174 3.91 -4.59 -6.14
N GLN A 175 4.03 -5.05 -7.37
CA GLN A 175 4.16 -4.23 -8.57
C GLN A 175 5.31 -3.19 -8.49
N TYR A 176 6.47 -3.57 -7.93
CA TYR A 176 7.59 -2.64 -7.78
C TYR A 176 8.05 -2.02 -9.10
N GLY A 177 7.93 -2.75 -10.22
CA GLY A 177 8.22 -2.24 -11.56
C GLY A 177 7.34 -1.06 -11.95
N ARG A 178 6.05 -1.08 -11.58
CA ARG A 178 5.13 0.04 -11.79
C ARG A 178 5.57 1.26 -10.99
N MET A 179 5.87 1.07 -9.70
CA MET A 179 6.34 2.15 -8.81
C MET A 179 7.66 2.76 -9.30
N ARG A 180 8.65 1.92 -9.65
CA ARG A 180 9.94 2.38 -10.21
C ARG A 180 9.76 3.21 -11.46
N LYS A 181 8.87 2.80 -12.38
CA LYS A 181 8.60 3.57 -13.60
C LYS A 181 8.07 4.98 -13.30
N ILE A 182 7.22 5.14 -12.30
CA ILE A 182 6.71 6.46 -11.88
C ILE A 182 7.83 7.30 -11.23
N LEU A 183 8.69 6.66 -10.42
CA LEU A 183 9.86 7.31 -9.84
C LEU A 183 10.85 7.79 -10.91
N ASP A 184 11.12 6.96 -11.92
CA ASP A 184 12.02 7.28 -13.04
C ASP A 184 11.51 8.46 -13.88
N MET A 185 10.19 8.64 -13.96
CA MET A 185 9.57 9.81 -14.58
C MET A 185 9.81 11.10 -13.78
N SER A 186 10.30 11.03 -12.54
CA SER A 186 10.53 12.18 -11.65
C SER A 186 9.28 13.02 -11.36
N VAL A 187 8.10 12.39 -11.38
CA VAL A 187 6.79 13.03 -11.14
C VAL A 187 6.19 12.68 -9.79
N PHE A 188 6.91 11.93 -8.94
CA PHE A 188 6.38 11.40 -7.69
C PHE A 188 5.79 12.47 -6.76
N PRO A 189 6.44 13.62 -6.49
CA PRO A 189 5.87 14.65 -5.62
C PRO A 189 4.52 15.16 -6.13
N GLN A 190 4.42 15.48 -7.42
CA GLN A 190 3.20 16.00 -8.04
C GLN A 190 2.10 14.95 -8.12
N TRP A 191 2.48 13.69 -8.37
CA TRP A 191 1.55 12.57 -8.38
C TRP A 191 0.96 12.31 -6.99
N ALA A 192 1.80 12.32 -5.95
CA ALA A 192 1.36 12.19 -4.57
C ALA A 192 0.46 13.37 -4.13
N GLU A 193 0.78 14.60 -4.53
CA GLU A 193 -0.07 15.78 -4.28
C GLU A 193 -1.43 15.67 -4.98
N ALA A 194 -1.46 15.23 -6.25
CA ALA A 194 -2.70 15.01 -6.98
C ALA A 194 -3.57 13.92 -6.34
N LEU A 195 -2.95 12.83 -5.88
CA LEU A 195 -3.63 11.78 -5.14
C LEU A 195 -4.21 12.32 -3.83
N ASP A 196 -3.42 13.01 -3.00
CA ASP A 196 -3.89 13.65 -1.76
C ASP A 196 -5.05 14.61 -2.01
N TYR A 197 -4.96 15.42 -3.08
CA TYR A 197 -5.99 16.35 -3.49
C TYR A 197 -7.33 15.64 -3.75
N ILE A 198 -7.28 14.51 -4.43
CA ILE A 198 -8.44 13.68 -4.77
C ILE A 198 -8.98 12.94 -3.55
N VAL A 199 -8.15 12.16 -2.86
CA VAL A 199 -8.62 11.30 -1.76
C VAL A 199 -9.21 12.09 -0.58
N ASN A 200 -8.73 13.31 -0.35
CA ASN A 200 -9.23 14.18 0.72
C ASN A 200 -10.28 15.20 0.24
N LYS A 201 -10.71 15.12 -1.04
CA LYS A 201 -11.62 16.10 -1.67
C LYS A 201 -11.25 17.55 -1.35
N ARG A 202 -9.96 17.89 -1.47
CA ARG A 202 -9.41 19.18 -0.99
C ARG A 202 -10.12 20.41 -1.58
N TRP A 203 -10.74 20.29 -2.76
CA TRP A 203 -11.55 21.35 -3.37
C TRP A 203 -12.78 21.75 -2.54
N ILE A 204 -13.32 20.85 -1.72
CA ILE A 204 -14.46 21.15 -0.85
C ILE A 204 -14.00 21.90 0.41
N LEU A 205 -12.74 21.73 0.80
CA LEU A 205 -12.17 22.32 2.02
C LEU A 205 -11.68 23.77 1.83
N GLY A 206 -11.90 24.37 0.66
CA GLY A 206 -11.45 25.74 0.36
C GLY A 206 -9.94 25.87 0.17
N ALA A 207 -9.22 24.75 0.04
CA ALA A 207 -7.81 24.73 -0.34
C ALA A 207 -7.72 24.82 -1.87
N ALA A 208 -7.22 25.96 -2.36
CA ALA A 208 -6.83 26.17 -3.75
C ALA A 208 -5.39 25.72 -3.98
#